data_AF-A0A1W2FFN4-F1
#
_entry.id   AF-A0A1W2FFN4-F1
#
_cell.length_a   1.000
_cell.length_b   1.000
_cell.length_c   1.000
_cell.angle_alpha   90.00
_cell.angle_beta   90.00
_cell.angle_gamma   90.00
#
_symmetry.space_group_name_H-M   'P 1'
#
loop_
_entity.id
_entity.type
_entity.pdbx_description
1 polymer ?
#
loop_
_entity_poly.entity_id
_entity_poly.type
_entity_poly.pdbx_seq_one_letter_code
_entity_poly.pdbx_strand_id
1 'polypeptide(L)'
;MVWVAVPLAVGIGIGMLIGGNLQSQSRQNAGDATTSPAVPDQLEYTDMPCDPGSSVLVLHSLEGAMPDSEVRVLLDYETMWVRHRESANPALRGQTALLSRRDDVCPVIVPEDSRFTQFIWLGPFPSDTAPALCEALFKVTGKNCIPAQVVR
;
A
#
# COMPACT_ATOMS: atom_id res chain seq x y z
N MET A 1 43.06 -5.76 40.68
CA MET A 1 41.69 -5.31 40.35
C MET A 1 41.27 -6.07 39.10
N VAL A 2 40.39 -7.05 39.26
CA VAL A 2 39.93 -7.93 38.18
C VAL A 2 38.52 -7.49 37.81
N TRP A 3 38.33 -6.98 36.58
CA TRP A 3 37.00 -6.71 36.02
C TRP A 3 36.63 -7.90 35.13
N VAL A 4 35.58 -8.62 35.51
CA VAL A 4 35.04 -9.76 34.78
C VAL A 4 33.91 -9.25 33.89
N ALA A 5 34.06 -9.43 32.57
CA ALA A 5 32.98 -9.27 31.60
C ALA A 5 32.00 -10.45 31.73
N VAL A 6 30.70 -10.16 31.81
CA VAL A 6 29.64 -11.18 31.84
C VAL A 6 29.03 -11.31 30.43
N PRO A 7 29.22 -12.43 29.72
CA PRO A 7 28.48 -12.70 28.49
C PRO A 7 27.12 -13.30 28.83
N LEU A 8 26.04 -12.57 28.55
CA LEU A 8 24.68 -13.12 28.61
C LEU A 8 24.35 -13.79 27.27
N ALA A 9 24.69 -15.08 27.18
CA ALA A 9 24.16 -15.99 26.17
C ALA A 9 22.84 -16.58 26.70
N VAL A 10 21.71 -16.23 26.08
CA VAL A 10 20.44 -16.93 26.31
C VAL A 10 20.12 -17.71 25.04
N GLY A 11 20.62 -18.95 24.99
CA GLY A 11 20.18 -19.95 24.03
C GLY A 11 18.91 -20.62 24.55
N ILE A 12 17.81 -20.52 23.82
CA ILE A 12 16.59 -21.30 24.09
C ILE A 12 16.64 -22.54 23.21
N GLY A 13 16.68 -23.69 23.88
CA GLY A 13 16.88 -25.01 23.29
C GLY A 13 15.72 -25.49 22.42
N ILE A 14 16.08 -26.15 21.33
CA ILE A 14 15.18 -26.88 20.43
C ILE A 14 15.00 -28.29 21.01
N GLY A 15 13.78 -28.61 21.47
CA GLY A 15 13.40 -29.95 21.87
C GLY A 15 12.95 -30.78 20.66
N MET A 16 13.75 -31.76 20.25
CA MET A 16 13.34 -32.85 19.37
C MET A 16 12.74 -33.98 20.22
N LEU A 17 11.52 -34.42 19.88
CA LEU A 17 11.01 -35.74 20.27
C LEU A 17 10.70 -36.54 19.00
N ILE A 18 11.25 -37.75 18.95
CA ILE A 18 11.29 -38.70 17.84
C ILE A 18 10.10 -39.67 17.94
N GLY A 19 9.40 -39.88 16.82
CA GLY A 19 8.95 -41.20 16.32
C GLY A 19 7.75 -41.92 16.96
N GLY A 20 6.81 -42.37 16.11
CA GLY A 20 5.93 -43.52 16.41
C GLY A 20 4.48 -43.40 15.93
N ASN A 21 4.16 -44.09 14.84
CA ASN A 21 2.85 -44.18 14.18
C ASN A 21 1.91 -45.13 14.94
N LEU A 22 0.64 -44.75 15.21
CA LEU A 22 -0.56 -45.63 15.20
C LEU A 22 -1.86 -44.89 15.61
N GLN A 23 -2.87 -45.09 14.77
CA GLN A 23 -4.32 -45.13 15.03
C GLN A 23 -5.17 -43.85 15.04
N SER A 24 -5.95 -43.75 13.96
CA SER A 24 -7.11 -42.89 13.73
C SER A 24 -8.11 -42.86 14.89
N GLN A 25 -8.48 -41.65 15.30
CA GLN A 25 -9.86 -41.34 15.69
C GLN A 25 -10.31 -40.12 14.89
N SER A 26 -11.17 -40.37 13.91
CA SER A 26 -12.08 -39.37 13.38
C SER A 26 -12.92 -38.85 14.55
N ARG A 27 -12.74 -37.58 14.92
CA ARG A 27 -13.79 -36.78 15.54
C ARG A 27 -14.06 -35.60 14.63
N GLN A 28 -15.12 -35.77 13.85
CA GLN A 28 -15.98 -34.67 13.43
C GLN A 28 -16.19 -33.73 14.61
N ASN A 29 -15.61 -32.55 14.53
CA ASN A 29 -16.18 -31.36 15.13
C ASN A 29 -16.30 -30.35 13.99
N ALA A 30 -17.47 -30.38 13.37
CA ALA A 30 -18.02 -29.23 12.67
C ALA A 30 -18.18 -28.12 13.71
N GLY A 31 -17.13 -27.30 13.84
CA GLY A 31 -17.18 -26.03 14.53
C GLY A 31 -17.02 -24.97 13.45
N ASP A 32 -18.07 -24.20 13.24
CA ASP A 32 -18.23 -23.18 12.22
C ASP A 32 -16.93 -22.48 11.88
N ALA A 33 -16.38 -22.80 10.69
CA ALA A 33 -15.52 -21.87 10.01
C ALA A 33 -16.41 -20.68 9.66
N THR A 34 -16.42 -19.67 10.53
CA THR A 34 -16.94 -18.35 10.21
C THR A 34 -16.24 -17.94 8.93
N THR A 35 -16.92 -18.15 7.81
CA THR A 35 -16.47 -17.70 6.50
C THR A 35 -16.61 -16.20 6.60
N SER A 36 -15.51 -15.53 6.94
CA SER A 36 -15.43 -14.07 6.89
C SER A 36 -16.00 -13.68 5.53
N PRO A 37 -16.94 -12.72 5.45
CA PRO A 37 -17.47 -12.30 4.17
C PRO A 37 -16.29 -11.97 3.26
N ALA A 38 -16.16 -12.69 2.14
CA ALA A 38 -15.18 -12.35 1.14
C ALA A 38 -15.54 -10.94 0.67
N VAL A 39 -14.78 -9.94 1.11
CA VAL A 39 -14.88 -8.59 0.55
C VAL A 39 -14.69 -8.78 -0.95
N PRO A 40 -15.64 -8.34 -1.79
CA PRO A 40 -15.53 -8.58 -3.22
C PRO A 40 -14.14 -8.16 -3.70
N ASP A 41 -13.43 -9.04 -4.41
CA ASP A 41 -12.12 -8.75 -5.01
C ASP A 41 -12.16 -7.64 -6.08
N GLN A 42 -13.33 -7.04 -6.28
CA GLN A 42 -13.56 -6.00 -7.24
C GLN A 42 -12.90 -4.68 -6.81
N LEU A 43 -11.92 -4.24 -7.57
CA LEU A 43 -11.27 -2.94 -7.41
C LEU A 43 -12.26 -1.81 -7.73
N GLU A 44 -12.27 -0.79 -6.87
CA GLU A 44 -12.99 0.45 -7.11
C GLU A 44 -12.08 1.42 -7.84
N TYR A 45 -12.57 1.97 -8.96
CA TYR A 45 -11.85 2.94 -9.77
C TYR A 45 -12.49 4.32 -9.58
N THR A 46 -11.66 5.36 -9.58
CA THR A 46 -12.04 6.75 -9.37
C THR A 46 -11.42 7.61 -10.46
N ASP A 47 -12.17 8.59 -10.96
CA ASP A 47 -11.66 9.57 -11.91
C ASP A 47 -10.64 10.51 -11.26
N MET A 48 -9.51 10.70 -11.93
CA MET A 48 -8.49 11.63 -11.46
C MET A 48 -8.96 13.08 -11.72
N PRO A 49 -8.88 13.98 -10.73
CA PRO A 49 -9.31 15.36 -10.90
C PRO A 49 -8.41 16.11 -11.87
N CYS A 50 -9.01 16.71 -12.90
CA CYS A 50 -8.32 17.45 -13.96
C CYS A 50 -8.57 18.96 -13.91
N ASP A 51 -8.98 19.47 -12.76
CA ASP A 51 -9.23 20.91 -12.56
C ASP A 51 -7.91 21.68 -12.43
N PRO A 52 -7.74 22.80 -13.16
CA PRO A 52 -6.53 23.61 -13.05
C PRO A 52 -6.29 24.15 -11.63
N GLY A 53 -5.04 24.13 -11.18
CA GLY A 53 -4.66 24.56 -9.83
C GLY A 53 -4.82 23.49 -8.75
N SER A 54 -5.25 22.29 -9.14
CA SER A 54 -5.18 21.08 -8.33
C SER A 54 -4.01 20.21 -8.76
N SER A 55 -3.48 19.44 -7.81
CA SER A 55 -2.43 18.45 -8.04
C SER A 55 -2.75 17.14 -7.36
N VAL A 56 -2.23 16.06 -7.93
CA VAL A 56 -2.26 14.72 -7.32
C VAL A 56 -0.83 14.22 -7.13
N LEU A 57 -0.67 13.22 -6.27
CA LEU A 57 0.59 12.48 -6.13
C LEU A 57 0.39 11.10 -6.76
N VAL A 58 0.99 10.85 -7.93
CA VAL A 58 1.01 9.50 -8.50
C VAL A 58 2.06 8.68 -7.74
N LEU A 59 1.62 7.66 -7.03
CA LEU A 59 2.46 6.81 -6.18
C LEU A 59 2.93 5.57 -6.93
N HIS A 60 2.04 4.98 -7.73
CA HIS A 60 2.34 3.82 -8.56
C HIS A 60 1.70 3.94 -9.94
N SER A 61 2.47 3.59 -10.96
CA SER A 61 1.99 3.31 -12.32
C SER A 61 2.11 1.82 -12.55
N LEU A 62 0.98 1.13 -12.66
CA LEU A 62 0.90 -0.33 -12.65
C LEU A 62 0.62 -0.86 -14.05
N GLU A 63 1.29 -1.95 -14.40
CA GLU A 63 1.09 -2.64 -15.67
C GLU A 63 -0.30 -3.30 -15.71
N GLY A 64 -0.93 -3.33 -16.89
CA GLY A 64 -2.28 -3.90 -17.04
C GLY A 64 -2.39 -5.41 -16.80
N ALA A 65 -1.26 -6.12 -16.78
CA ALA A 65 -1.23 -7.55 -16.48
C ALA A 65 -1.16 -7.86 -14.97
N MET A 66 -1.04 -6.85 -14.11
CA MET A 66 -0.98 -7.04 -12.66
C MET A 66 -2.32 -7.60 -12.13
N PRO A 67 -2.31 -8.69 -11.33
CA PRO A 67 -3.53 -9.24 -10.75
C PRO A 67 -4.22 -8.26 -9.81
N ASP A 68 -5.56 -8.24 -9.81
CA ASP A 68 -6.36 -7.34 -8.97
C ASP A 68 -6.04 -7.47 -7.47
N SER A 69 -5.71 -8.68 -7.01
CA SER A 69 -5.30 -8.94 -5.63
C SER A 69 -3.98 -8.25 -5.27
N GLU A 70 -3.02 -8.18 -6.19
CA GLU A 70 -1.76 -7.47 -5.99
C GLU A 70 -1.97 -5.96 -6.01
N VAL A 71 -2.81 -5.46 -6.94
CA VAL A 71 -3.19 -4.04 -6.98
C VAL A 71 -3.86 -3.62 -5.67
N ARG A 72 -4.75 -4.46 -5.12
CA ARG A 72 -5.41 -4.20 -3.84
C ARG A 72 -4.42 -4.11 -2.68
N VAL A 73 -3.46 -5.03 -2.61
CA VAL A 73 -2.42 -4.99 -1.56
C VAL A 73 -1.65 -3.68 -1.61
N LEU A 74 -1.31 -3.18 -2.80
CA LEU A 74 -0.65 -1.88 -2.96
C LEU A 74 -1.55 -0.72 -2.54
N LEU A 75 -2.84 -0.74 -2.92
CA LEU A 75 -3.81 0.29 -2.56
C LEU A 75 -4.03 0.37 -1.04
N ASP A 76 -4.17 -0.78 -0.39
CA ASP A 76 -4.33 -0.90 1.06
C ASP A 76 -3.07 -0.44 1.79
N TYR A 77 -1.89 -0.82 1.28
CA TYR A 77 -0.60 -0.39 1.83
C TYR A 77 -0.46 1.14 1.78
N GLU A 78 -0.72 1.76 0.63
CA GLU A 78 -0.61 3.22 0.50
C GLU A 78 -1.64 3.95 1.37
N THR A 79 -2.87 3.44 1.46
CA THR A 79 -3.90 3.99 2.35
C THR A 79 -3.47 3.90 3.82
N MET A 80 -2.97 2.76 4.25
CA MET A 80 -2.44 2.57 5.61
C MET A 80 -1.27 3.52 5.87
N TRP A 81 -0.35 3.65 4.91
CA TRP A 81 0.82 4.50 5.03
C TRP A 81 0.45 5.97 5.17
N VAL A 82 -0.50 6.46 4.36
CA VAL A 82 -0.99 7.84 4.47
C VAL A 82 -1.60 8.11 5.83
N ARG A 83 -2.45 7.20 6.34
CA ARG A 83 -3.01 7.30 7.69
C ARG A 83 -1.93 7.32 8.75
N HIS A 84 -0.88 6.51 8.62
CA HIS A 84 0.25 6.54 9.55
C HIS A 84 0.96 7.91 9.57
N ARG A 85 1.02 8.60 8.43
CA ARG A 85 1.72 9.88 8.26
C ARG A 85 0.85 11.11 8.56
N GLU A 86 -0.47 10.96 8.73
CA GLU A 86 -1.39 12.09 8.91
C GLU A 86 -1.16 12.92 10.19
N SER A 87 -0.60 12.30 11.23
CA SER A 87 -0.23 12.99 12.47
C SER A 87 0.97 13.94 12.27
N ALA A 88 1.88 13.59 11.36
CA ALA A 88 3.09 14.35 11.06
C ALA A 88 2.86 15.45 10.02
N ASN A 89 1.89 15.29 9.13
CA ASN A 89 1.52 16.30 8.15
C ASN A 89 -0.01 16.46 8.06
N PRO A 90 -0.58 17.59 8.52
CA PRO A 90 -2.02 17.83 8.52
C PRO A 90 -2.70 17.74 7.15
N ALA A 91 -1.97 17.98 6.05
CA ALA A 91 -2.53 17.91 4.71
C ALA A 91 -2.88 16.46 4.28
N LEU A 92 -2.36 15.45 4.99
CA LEU A 92 -2.67 14.04 4.75
C LEU A 92 -3.91 13.54 5.52
N ARG A 93 -4.49 14.36 6.41
CA ARG A 93 -5.62 13.92 7.25
C ARG A 93 -6.83 13.57 6.41
N GLY A 94 -7.40 12.39 6.66
CA GLY A 94 -8.57 11.91 5.95
C GLY A 94 -8.32 11.58 4.48
N GLN A 95 -7.08 11.64 4.01
CA GLN A 95 -6.71 11.21 2.67
C GLN A 95 -6.63 9.68 2.60
N THR A 96 -6.96 9.13 1.44
CA THR A 96 -6.85 7.70 1.13
C THR A 96 -6.22 7.55 -0.24
N ALA A 97 -5.53 6.43 -0.47
CA ALA A 97 -5.07 6.12 -1.81
C ALA A 97 -6.28 5.78 -2.69
N LEU A 98 -6.24 6.25 -3.94
CA LEU A 98 -7.26 6.05 -4.95
C LEU A 98 -6.65 5.33 -6.14
N LEU A 99 -7.49 4.64 -6.90
CA LEU A 99 -7.09 3.88 -8.08
C LEU A 99 -7.82 4.43 -9.30
N SER A 100 -7.10 4.70 -10.38
CA SER A 100 -7.67 5.08 -11.68
C SER A 100 -7.22 4.12 -12.76
N ARG A 101 -8.07 3.90 -13.78
CA ARG A 101 -7.60 3.36 -15.05
C ARG A 101 -6.95 4.46 -15.86
N ARG A 102 -6.19 4.08 -16.89
CA ARG A 102 -5.53 5.03 -17.79
C ARG A 102 -6.47 6.06 -18.41
N ASP A 103 -7.67 5.63 -18.79
CA ASP A 103 -8.67 6.50 -19.42
C ASP A 103 -9.31 7.48 -18.42
N ASP A 104 -9.19 7.18 -17.12
CA ASP A 104 -9.71 7.99 -16.01
C ASP A 104 -8.62 8.94 -15.45
N VAL A 105 -7.39 8.89 -15.99
CA VAL A 105 -6.27 9.77 -15.58
C VAL A 105 -6.23 11.00 -16.47
N CYS A 106 -5.90 12.15 -15.87
CA CYS A 106 -5.78 13.40 -16.63
C CYS A 106 -4.75 13.27 -17.76
N PRO A 107 -5.08 13.68 -19.01
CA PRO A 107 -4.20 13.48 -20.16
C PRO A 107 -2.78 14.03 -20.00
N VAL A 108 -2.61 15.12 -19.23
CA VAL A 108 -1.30 15.74 -18.95
C VAL A 108 -0.43 14.92 -17.98
N ILE A 109 -1.03 13.94 -17.29
CA ILE A 109 -0.40 13.08 -16.27
C ILE A 109 -0.15 11.67 -16.81
N VAL A 110 -0.97 11.22 -17.77
CA VAL A 110 -0.85 9.89 -18.38
C VAL A 110 0.56 9.70 -18.98
N PRO A 111 1.36 8.73 -18.50
CA PRO A 111 2.67 8.45 -19.08
C PRO A 111 2.55 8.00 -20.54
N GLU A 112 3.50 8.38 -21.40
CA GLU A 112 3.51 7.95 -22.81
C GLU A 112 3.55 6.43 -22.97
N ASP A 113 4.22 5.74 -22.03
CA ASP A 113 4.31 4.29 -22.01
C ASP A 113 2.93 3.67 -21.75
N SER A 114 2.41 2.95 -22.77
CA SER A 114 1.08 2.35 -22.78
C SER A 114 0.97 1.07 -21.96
N ARG A 115 2.08 0.49 -21.48
CA ARG A 115 2.03 -0.71 -20.64
C ARG A 115 1.38 -0.45 -19.29
N PHE A 116 1.50 0.78 -18.79
CA PHE A 116 0.88 1.23 -17.56
C PHE A 116 -0.58 1.62 -17.81
N THR A 117 -1.49 0.89 -17.18
CA THR A 117 -2.93 1.04 -17.41
C THR A 117 -3.72 1.34 -16.14
N GLN A 118 -3.08 1.24 -14.97
CA GLN A 118 -3.70 1.49 -13.68
C GLN A 118 -2.78 2.38 -12.84
N PHE A 119 -3.34 3.28 -12.05
CA PHE A 119 -2.59 4.30 -11.32
C PHE A 119 -3.09 4.44 -9.89
N ILE A 120 -2.19 4.28 -8.92
CA ILE A 120 -2.48 4.56 -7.51
C ILE A 120 -2.01 5.99 -7.20
N TRP A 121 -2.89 6.81 -6.65
CA TRP A 121 -2.62 8.22 -6.41
C TRP A 121 -3.27 8.77 -5.15
N LEU A 122 -2.87 9.98 -4.74
CA LEU A 122 -3.43 10.75 -3.63
C LEU A 122 -3.84 12.15 -4.06
N GLY A 123 -4.89 12.69 -3.45
CA GLY A 123 -5.35 14.05 -3.63
C GLY A 123 -6.85 14.14 -3.90
N PRO A 124 -7.34 15.28 -4.43
CA PRO A 124 -6.57 16.43 -4.89
C PRO A 124 -5.92 17.24 -3.74
N PHE A 125 -4.82 17.92 -4.06
CA PHE A 125 -4.13 18.88 -3.21
C PHE A 125 -3.95 20.23 -3.92
N PRO A 126 -3.79 21.34 -3.20
CA PRO A 126 -3.30 22.59 -3.77
C PRO A 126 -1.93 22.39 -4.45
N SER A 127 -1.70 23.00 -5.61
CA SER A 127 -0.51 22.71 -6.43
C SER A 127 0.83 23.09 -5.79
N ASP A 128 0.84 24.09 -4.90
CA ASP A 128 2.01 24.51 -4.13
C ASP A 128 2.39 23.50 -3.01
N THR A 129 1.44 22.68 -2.58
CA THR A 129 1.60 21.77 -1.45
C THR A 129 2.10 20.39 -1.89
N ALA A 130 1.70 19.93 -3.07
CA ALA A 130 1.96 18.56 -3.54
C ALA A 130 3.46 18.14 -3.52
N PRO A 131 4.45 18.94 -3.98
CA PRO A 131 5.85 18.52 -3.97
C PRO A 131 6.38 18.18 -2.57
N ALA A 132 6.00 18.95 -1.55
CA ALA A 132 6.42 18.73 -0.17
C ALA A 132 5.78 17.48 0.46
N LEU A 133 4.65 17.00 -0.09
CA LEU A 133 3.98 15.81 0.42
C LEU A 133 4.71 14.50 0.07
N CYS A 134 5.49 14.47 -1.00
CA CYS A 134 6.35 13.31 -1.27
C CYS A 134 7.36 13.07 -0.14
N GLU A 135 8.01 14.15 0.33
CA GLU A 135 8.92 14.08 1.48
C GLU A 135 8.19 13.72 2.77
N ALA A 136 7.00 14.29 3.00
CA ALA A 136 6.17 13.97 4.15
C ALA A 136 5.78 12.48 4.21
N LEU A 137 5.61 11.86 3.05
CA LEU A 137 5.35 10.42 2.89
C LEU A 137 6.63 9.57 2.86
N PHE A 138 7.81 10.16 3.04
CA PHE A 138 9.12 9.47 2.89
C PHE A 138 9.28 8.74 1.56
N LYS A 139 8.79 9.36 0.47
CA LYS A 139 8.94 8.87 -0.90
C LYS A 139 9.92 9.75 -1.67
N VAL A 140 10.57 9.17 -2.67
CA VAL A 140 11.51 9.85 -3.55
C VAL A 140 10.74 10.48 -4.71
N THR A 141 10.74 11.81 -4.75
CA THR A 141 10.12 12.59 -5.82
C THR A 141 10.64 12.18 -7.19
N GLY A 142 9.73 11.98 -8.15
CA GLY A 142 10.04 11.54 -9.51
C GLY A 142 10.34 10.04 -9.66
N LYS A 143 10.35 9.27 -8.55
CA LYS A 143 10.48 7.80 -8.59
C LYS A 143 9.22 7.10 -8.14
N ASN A 144 8.92 7.15 -6.84
CA ASN A 144 7.76 6.50 -6.22
C ASN A 144 6.78 7.52 -5.61
N CYS A 145 6.90 8.79 -6.03
CA CYS A 145 5.94 9.85 -5.81
C CYS A 145 6.16 10.92 -6.89
N ILE A 146 5.19 11.10 -7.77
CA ILE A 146 5.25 12.10 -8.84
C ILE A 146 4.17 13.15 -8.56
N PRO A 147 4.54 14.38 -8.16
CA PRO A 147 3.58 15.45 -8.00
C PRO A 147 3.14 15.91 -9.39
N ALA A 148 1.92 15.51 -9.77
CA ALA A 148 1.36 15.76 -11.07
C ALA A 148 0.36 16.92 -10.95
N GLN A 149 0.72 18.05 -11.56
CA GLN A 149 -0.06 19.28 -11.49
C GLN A 149 -0.83 19.46 -12.78
N VAL A 150 -2.09 19.86 -12.66
CA VAL A 150 -2.85 20.34 -13.81
C VAL A 150 -2.59 21.83 -13.95
N VAL A 151 -1.57 22.16 -14.75
CA VAL A 151 -1.27 23.54 -15.14
C VAL A 151 -2.15 23.94 -16.34
N ARG A 152 -2.65 25.19 -16.32
CA ARG A 152 -3.40 25.78 -17.44
C ARG A 152 -2.52 25.94 -18.67
#